data_AF-A0A957NC50-F1
#
_entry.id   AF-A0A957NC50-F1
#
_cell.length_a   1.000
_cell.length_b   1.000
_cell.length_c   1.000
_cell.angle_alpha   90.00
_cell.angle_beta   90.00
_cell.angle_gamma   90.00
#
_symmetry.space_group_name_H-M   'P 1'
#
loop_
_entity.id
_entity.type
_entity.pdbx_description
1 polymer ?
#
loop_
_entity_poly.entity_id
_entity_poly.type
_entity_poly.pdbx_seq_one_letter_code
_entity_poly.pdbx_strand_id
1 'polypeptide(L)'
;TLGNWIGTQPEARSQWQYKAVETLPQALQDADFVIISIQPGSFELMAHEIAVAEKYGMFFPVGDTTGVPGLMRGLRSAITFAGFARAIASHCPDAWVINYTNPMTICTRTLTKVAPELKVFGCCHEVFGTQHILADIAQKQLDLPEKPDRNEIRVNVLGINHFTWLDAAHYRDVDLLALLREYIQEPGVLRPFTPQEVEAQN
;
A
#
# COMPACT_ATOMS: atom_id res chain seq x y z
N THR A 1 -6.77 -5.52 26.99
CA THR A 1 -5.85 -5.21 25.88
C THR A 1 -5.39 -3.78 26.01
N LEU A 2 -4.25 -3.40 25.41
CA LEU A 2 -3.78 -2.01 25.40
C LEU A 2 -4.86 -1.04 24.91
N GLY A 3 -5.59 -1.41 23.84
CA GLY A 3 -6.68 -0.59 23.30
C GLY A 3 -7.81 -0.30 24.28
N ASN A 4 -8.23 -1.28 25.09
CA ASN A 4 -9.28 -1.05 26.09
C ASN A 4 -8.79 -0.11 27.21
N TRP A 5 -7.51 -0.18 27.58
CA TRP A 5 -6.92 0.74 28.56
C TRP A 5 -6.79 2.16 28.00
N ILE A 6 -6.49 2.32 26.70
CA ILE A 6 -6.50 3.63 26.04
C ILE A 6 -7.91 4.22 26.09
N GLY A 7 -8.96 3.41 25.89
CA GLY A 7 -10.35 3.86 25.95
C GLY A 7 -10.79 4.42 27.32
N THR A 8 -10.10 4.04 28.41
CA THR A 8 -10.39 4.57 29.75
C THR A 8 -9.68 5.89 30.06
N GLN A 9 -8.80 6.38 29.18
CA GLN A 9 -8.10 7.64 29.42
C GLN A 9 -9.02 8.85 29.18
N PRO A 10 -8.96 9.92 30.01
CA PRO A 10 -9.79 11.10 29.83
C PRO A 10 -9.66 11.78 28.47
N GLU A 11 -8.50 11.65 27.82
CA GLU A 11 -8.20 12.25 26.52
C GLU A 11 -8.75 11.42 25.34
N ALA A 12 -9.24 10.21 25.60
CA ALA A 12 -9.74 9.31 24.55
C ALA A 12 -11.03 9.87 23.93
N ARG A 13 -10.95 10.27 22.66
CA ARG A 13 -12.09 10.85 21.91
C ARG A 13 -13.07 9.82 21.37
N SER A 14 -12.66 8.55 21.27
CA SER A 14 -13.47 7.46 20.70
C SER A 14 -13.45 6.25 21.60
N GLN A 15 -14.61 5.60 21.74
CA GLN A 15 -14.79 4.41 22.56
C GLN A 15 -14.89 3.17 21.67
N TRP A 16 -13.85 2.34 21.70
CA TRP A 16 -13.78 1.07 20.95
C TRP A 16 -13.50 -0.08 21.93
N GLN A 17 -14.21 -1.19 21.72
CA GLN A 17 -13.93 -2.42 22.46
C GLN A 17 -13.00 -3.33 21.64
N TYR A 18 -11.85 -3.65 22.20
CA TYR A 18 -10.85 -4.51 21.60
C TYR A 18 -10.87 -5.89 22.25
N LYS A 19 -10.94 -6.93 21.40
CA LYS A 19 -10.88 -8.33 21.81
C LYS A 19 -9.87 -9.07 20.92
N ALA A 20 -8.88 -9.70 21.54
CA ALA A 20 -8.01 -10.65 20.85
C ALA A 20 -8.69 -12.03 20.86
N VAL A 21 -8.61 -12.75 19.74
CA VAL A 21 -9.19 -14.09 19.56
C VAL A 21 -8.16 -14.99 18.91
N GLU A 22 -8.25 -16.29 19.15
CA GLU A 22 -7.24 -17.27 18.70
C GLU A 22 -7.59 -17.90 17.35
N THR A 23 -8.83 -17.75 16.90
CA THR A 23 -9.33 -18.41 15.69
C THR A 23 -9.97 -17.42 14.73
N LEU A 24 -9.81 -17.71 13.44
CA LEU A 24 -10.38 -16.90 12.38
C LEU A 24 -11.92 -16.81 12.44
N PRO A 25 -12.70 -17.90 12.68
CA PRO A 25 -14.15 -17.81 12.82
C PRO A 25 -14.60 -16.85 13.92
N GLN A 26 -13.93 -16.86 15.08
CA GLN A 26 -14.23 -15.93 16.18
C GLN A 26 -13.98 -14.47 15.82
N ALA A 27 -13.03 -14.21 14.92
CA ALA A 27 -12.70 -12.86 14.46
C ALA A 27 -13.68 -12.36 13.39
N LEU A 28 -14.28 -13.28 12.63
CA LEU A 28 -15.12 -12.97 11.47
C LEU A 28 -16.62 -12.95 11.78
N GLN A 29 -17.05 -13.61 12.85
CA GLN A 29 -18.46 -13.72 13.19
C GLN A 29 -19.13 -12.35 13.25
N ASP A 30 -20.15 -12.15 12.41
CA ASP A 30 -20.96 -10.92 12.32
C ASP A 30 -20.17 -9.64 12.01
N ALA A 31 -18.99 -9.75 11.41
CA ALA A 31 -18.18 -8.59 11.06
C ALA A 31 -18.80 -7.78 9.90
N ASP A 32 -18.91 -6.46 10.04
CA ASP A 32 -19.27 -5.54 8.95
C ASP A 32 -18.07 -5.19 8.06
N PHE A 33 -16.86 -5.22 8.63
CA PHE A 33 -15.61 -4.90 7.98
C PHE A 33 -14.52 -5.91 8.35
N VAL A 34 -13.75 -6.36 7.37
CA VAL A 34 -12.60 -7.25 7.56
C VAL A 34 -11.35 -6.56 7.02
N ILE A 35 -10.40 -6.26 7.89
CA ILE A 35 -9.12 -5.66 7.51
C ILE A 35 -8.06 -6.76 7.49
N ILE A 36 -7.38 -6.93 6.35
CA ILE A 36 -6.33 -7.93 6.17
C ILE A 36 -4.97 -7.21 6.05
N SER A 37 -4.19 -7.28 7.11
CA SER A 37 -2.84 -6.70 7.20
C SER A 37 -1.88 -7.69 7.86
N ILE A 38 -1.36 -8.62 7.07
CA ILE A 38 -0.44 -9.67 7.54
C ILE A 38 0.90 -9.61 6.80
N GLN A 39 1.91 -10.28 7.35
CA GLN A 39 3.13 -10.66 6.64
C GLN A 39 3.01 -12.14 6.26
N PRO A 40 2.83 -12.49 4.97
CA PRO A 40 2.83 -13.89 4.52
C PRO A 40 4.23 -14.48 4.65
N GLY A 41 4.48 -15.21 5.74
CA GLY A 41 5.79 -15.74 6.12
C GLY A 41 6.53 -14.83 7.11
N SER A 42 7.78 -15.15 7.42
CA SER A 42 8.61 -14.34 8.32
C SER A 42 9.48 -13.33 7.57
N PHE A 43 10.11 -12.40 8.28
CA PHE A 43 11.09 -11.48 7.68
C PHE A 43 12.36 -12.21 7.24
N GLU A 44 12.77 -13.25 7.97
CA GLU A 44 13.90 -14.10 7.59
C GLU A 44 13.63 -14.81 6.26
N LEU A 45 12.41 -15.30 6.05
CA LEU A 45 12.01 -15.89 4.77
C LEU A 45 12.11 -14.87 3.63
N MET A 46 11.62 -13.65 3.85
CA MET A 46 11.72 -12.57 2.88
C MET A 46 13.18 -12.23 2.54
N ALA A 47 14.05 -12.12 3.56
CA ALA A 47 15.48 -11.88 3.38
C ALA A 47 16.15 -13.02 2.58
N HIS A 48 15.79 -14.28 2.86
CA HIS A 48 16.29 -15.42 2.09
C HIS A 48 15.82 -15.40 0.62
N GLU A 49 14.56 -15.04 0.36
CA GLU A 49 14.01 -14.94 -1.01
C GLU A 49 14.79 -13.89 -1.83
N ILE A 50 15.11 -12.73 -1.23
CA ILE A 50 15.92 -11.68 -1.85
C ILE A 50 17.36 -12.16 -2.05
N ALA A 51 18.00 -12.71 -1.01
CA ALA A 51 19.39 -13.18 -1.07
C ALA A 51 19.59 -14.31 -2.11
N VAL A 52 18.58 -15.16 -2.34
CA VAL A 52 18.63 -16.15 -3.41
C VAL A 52 18.63 -15.47 -4.78
N ALA A 53 17.77 -14.47 -5.00
CA ALA A 53 17.77 -13.71 -6.26
C ALA A 53 19.11 -13.02 -6.55
N GLU A 54 19.75 -12.46 -5.53
CA GLU A 54 21.05 -11.79 -5.64
C GLU A 54 22.16 -12.73 -6.11
N LYS A 55 22.14 -14.00 -5.71
CA LYS A 55 23.09 -15.02 -6.21
C LYS A 55 23.04 -15.23 -7.72
N TYR A 56 21.93 -14.84 -8.35
CA TYR A 56 21.74 -14.90 -9.81
C TYR A 56 21.85 -13.52 -10.47
N GLY A 57 22.38 -12.52 -9.77
CA GLY A 57 22.56 -11.17 -10.30
C GLY A 57 21.27 -10.37 -10.43
N MET A 58 20.20 -10.75 -9.73
CA MET A 58 18.94 -10.02 -9.68
C MET A 58 18.83 -9.26 -8.36
N PHE A 59 18.66 -7.95 -8.43
CA PHE A 59 18.59 -7.08 -7.26
C PHE A 59 17.19 -6.52 -7.10
N PHE A 60 16.65 -6.58 -5.89
CA PHE A 60 15.30 -6.13 -5.58
C PHE A 60 15.33 -5.21 -4.35
N PRO A 61 14.92 -3.94 -4.47
CA PRO A 61 14.95 -3.00 -3.34
C PRO A 61 13.92 -3.34 -2.25
N VAL A 62 12.83 -4.01 -2.62
CA VAL A 62 11.75 -4.40 -1.68
C VAL A 62 11.38 -5.88 -1.85
N GLY A 63 11.07 -6.31 -3.08
CA GLY A 63 10.77 -7.73 -3.36
C GLY A 63 9.43 -8.24 -2.80
N ASP A 64 8.52 -7.38 -2.35
CA ASP A 64 7.24 -7.78 -1.75
C ASP A 64 6.07 -7.85 -2.75
N THR A 65 6.27 -7.40 -3.98
CA THR A 65 5.20 -7.16 -4.96
C THR A 65 5.48 -7.82 -6.31
N THR A 66 6.63 -7.53 -6.90
CA THR A 66 7.03 -8.01 -8.23
C THR A 66 8.40 -8.69 -8.17
N GLY A 67 8.86 -9.20 -9.32
CA GLY A 67 10.11 -9.96 -9.40
C GLY A 67 10.00 -11.35 -8.80
N VAL A 68 11.14 -12.06 -8.75
CA VAL A 68 11.19 -13.43 -8.23
C VAL A 68 10.74 -13.48 -6.76
N PRO A 69 11.23 -12.61 -5.84
CA PRO A 69 10.78 -12.62 -4.46
C PRO A 69 9.28 -12.30 -4.32
N GLY A 70 8.77 -11.31 -5.09
CA GLY A 70 7.36 -10.93 -5.06
C GLY A 70 6.43 -12.04 -5.56
N LEU A 71 6.85 -12.79 -6.59
CA LEU A 71 6.09 -13.95 -7.08
C LEU A 71 6.04 -15.07 -6.04
N MET A 72 7.18 -15.41 -5.42
CA MET A 72 7.25 -16.44 -4.38
C MET A 72 6.37 -16.09 -3.18
N ARG A 73 6.46 -14.85 -2.72
CA ARG A 73 5.55 -14.29 -1.72
C ARG A 73 4.09 -14.36 -2.16
N GLY A 74 3.80 -14.00 -3.41
CA GLY A 74 2.47 -14.02 -4.00
C GLY A 74 1.83 -15.41 -4.00
N LEU A 75 2.59 -16.44 -4.40
CA LEU A 75 2.12 -17.84 -4.39
C LEU A 75 1.79 -18.31 -2.97
N ARG A 76 2.66 -18.02 -1.99
CA ARG A 76 2.41 -18.30 -0.58
C ARG A 76 1.18 -17.56 -0.06
N SER A 77 1.05 -16.28 -0.41
CA SER A 77 -0.06 -15.42 -0.01
C SER A 77 -1.38 -15.95 -0.58
N ALA A 78 -1.41 -16.39 -1.83
CA ALA A 78 -2.61 -16.91 -2.47
C ALA A 78 -3.20 -18.11 -1.74
N ILE A 79 -2.38 -18.99 -1.16
CA ILE A 79 -2.86 -20.13 -0.36
C ILE A 79 -3.61 -19.63 0.88
N THR A 80 -3.00 -18.72 1.64
CA THR A 80 -3.60 -18.12 2.84
C THR A 80 -4.86 -17.33 2.51
N PHE A 81 -4.81 -16.50 1.47
CA PHE A 81 -5.93 -15.66 1.04
C PHE A 81 -7.10 -16.46 0.49
N ALA A 82 -6.85 -17.62 -0.15
CA ALA A 82 -7.93 -18.54 -0.51
C ALA A 82 -8.65 -19.10 0.73
N GLY A 83 -7.92 -19.34 1.82
CA GLY A 83 -8.48 -19.69 3.11
C GLY A 83 -9.33 -18.56 3.71
N PHE A 84 -8.81 -17.33 3.70
CA PHE A 84 -9.55 -16.16 4.15
C PHE A 84 -10.83 -15.92 3.36
N ALA A 85 -10.77 -16.02 2.02
CA ALA A 85 -11.94 -15.84 1.17
C ALA A 85 -13.09 -16.80 1.56
N ARG A 86 -12.78 -18.09 1.73
CA ARG A 86 -13.78 -19.10 2.14
C ARG A 86 -14.33 -18.81 3.54
N ALA A 87 -13.48 -18.39 4.47
CA ALA A 87 -13.89 -18.10 5.83
C ALA A 87 -14.79 -16.86 5.90
N ILE A 88 -14.43 -15.79 5.20
CA ILE A 88 -15.23 -14.55 5.13
C ILE A 88 -16.60 -14.86 4.50
N ALA A 89 -16.62 -15.56 3.36
CA ALA A 89 -17.87 -15.95 2.70
C ALA A 89 -18.79 -16.80 3.59
N SER A 90 -18.22 -17.60 4.51
CA SER A 90 -18.99 -18.45 5.41
C SER A 90 -19.49 -17.73 6.66
N HIS A 91 -18.74 -16.76 7.20
CA HIS A 91 -19.00 -16.17 8.52
C HIS A 91 -19.52 -14.74 8.46
N CYS A 92 -19.20 -13.98 7.42
CA CYS A 92 -19.60 -12.58 7.22
C CYS A 92 -19.61 -12.22 5.72
N PRO A 93 -20.47 -12.87 4.90
CA PRO A 93 -20.50 -12.64 3.45
C PRO A 93 -20.82 -11.20 3.06
N ASP A 94 -21.55 -10.48 3.92
CA ASP A 94 -21.93 -9.08 3.73
C ASP A 94 -20.86 -8.09 4.23
N ALA A 95 -19.69 -8.54 4.68
CA ALA A 95 -18.63 -7.64 5.12
C ALA A 95 -17.97 -6.90 3.95
N TRP A 96 -17.48 -5.69 4.20
CA TRP A 96 -16.48 -5.05 3.33
C TRP A 96 -15.08 -5.55 3.69
N VAL A 97 -14.36 -6.08 2.71
CA VAL A 97 -12.99 -6.59 2.88
C VAL A 97 -11.99 -5.56 2.38
N ILE A 98 -11.10 -5.12 3.28
CA ILE A 98 -10.07 -4.11 3.03
C ILE A 98 -8.70 -4.77 3.14
N ASN A 99 -8.02 -4.94 2.01
CA ASN A 99 -6.70 -5.56 1.98
C ASN A 99 -5.57 -4.53 1.96
N TYR A 100 -4.66 -4.61 2.92
CA TYR A 100 -3.38 -3.86 2.95
C TYR A 100 -2.16 -4.75 2.67
N THR A 101 -2.36 -6.06 2.53
CA THR A 101 -1.26 -7.02 2.43
C THR A 101 -0.75 -7.13 0.99
N ASN A 102 0.58 -7.03 0.83
CA ASN A 102 1.27 -7.28 -0.43
C ASN A 102 1.58 -8.77 -0.68
N PRO A 103 1.63 -9.23 -1.95
CA PRO A 103 1.40 -8.46 -3.18
C PRO A 103 -0.09 -8.14 -3.39
N MET A 104 -0.47 -6.86 -3.32
CA MET A 104 -1.88 -6.46 -3.21
C MET A 104 -2.72 -7.01 -4.37
N THR A 105 -2.20 -6.94 -5.60
CA THR A 105 -2.87 -7.44 -6.79
C THR A 105 -3.16 -8.94 -6.69
N ILE A 106 -2.20 -9.77 -6.26
CA ILE A 106 -2.39 -11.23 -6.14
C ILE A 106 -3.34 -11.56 -4.99
N CYS A 107 -3.15 -10.91 -3.83
CA CYS A 107 -3.97 -11.09 -2.64
C CYS A 107 -5.44 -10.77 -2.92
N THR A 108 -5.71 -9.55 -3.41
CA THR A 108 -7.07 -9.09 -3.74
C THR A 108 -7.69 -9.90 -4.88
N ARG A 109 -6.89 -10.28 -5.90
CA ARG A 109 -7.38 -11.15 -6.98
C ARG A 109 -7.73 -12.55 -6.47
N THR A 110 -7.00 -13.07 -5.50
CA THR A 110 -7.29 -14.38 -4.90
C THR A 110 -8.64 -14.37 -4.18
N LEU A 111 -8.92 -13.32 -3.39
CA LEU A 111 -10.21 -13.15 -2.71
C LEU A 111 -11.36 -13.20 -3.71
N THR A 112 -11.32 -12.32 -4.72
CA THR A 112 -12.38 -12.20 -5.74
C THR A 112 -12.47 -13.40 -6.68
N LYS A 113 -11.42 -14.20 -6.82
CA LYS A 113 -11.44 -15.43 -7.62
C LYS A 113 -12.04 -16.61 -6.86
N VAL A 114 -11.79 -16.70 -5.55
CA VAL A 114 -12.25 -17.81 -4.71
C VAL A 114 -13.68 -17.59 -4.23
N ALA A 115 -14.05 -16.34 -3.92
CA ALA A 115 -15.38 -15.94 -3.49
C ALA A 115 -15.79 -14.63 -4.23
N PRO A 116 -16.33 -14.74 -5.46
CA PRO A 116 -16.67 -13.59 -6.31
C PRO A 116 -17.72 -12.64 -5.73
N GLU A 117 -18.52 -13.11 -4.78
CA GLU A 117 -19.56 -12.35 -4.09
C GLU A 117 -19.05 -11.37 -3.03
N LEU A 118 -17.78 -11.50 -2.61
CA LEU A 118 -17.20 -10.64 -1.58
C LEU A 118 -17.02 -9.20 -2.07
N LYS A 119 -17.32 -8.24 -1.19
CA LYS A 119 -17.08 -6.81 -1.43
C LYS A 119 -15.65 -6.45 -1.05
N VAL A 120 -14.74 -6.53 -2.02
CA VAL A 120 -13.29 -6.39 -1.77
C VAL A 120 -12.71 -5.14 -2.42
N PHE A 121 -11.90 -4.38 -1.68
CA PHE A 121 -10.96 -3.43 -2.25
C PHE A 121 -9.59 -3.50 -1.56
N GLY A 122 -8.54 -3.17 -2.32
CA GLY A 122 -7.17 -3.06 -1.81
C GLY A 122 -6.80 -1.60 -1.57
N CYS A 123 -6.09 -1.33 -0.47
CA CYS A 123 -5.61 0.00 -0.13
C CYS A 123 -4.09 0.05 -0.09
N CYS A 124 -3.51 1.00 -0.82
CA CYS A 124 -2.10 1.35 -0.77
C CYS A 124 -1.95 2.87 -0.63
N HIS A 125 -0.89 3.32 0.04
CA HIS A 125 -0.64 4.73 0.34
C HIS A 125 0.36 5.41 -0.60
N GLU A 126 0.97 4.68 -1.55
CA GLU A 126 1.99 5.16 -2.50
C GLU A 126 1.58 6.47 -3.22
N VAL A 127 0.33 6.56 -3.67
CA VAL A 127 -0.18 7.75 -4.37
C VAL A 127 -0.11 9.00 -3.50
N PHE A 128 -0.23 8.87 -2.17
CA PHE A 128 -0.15 10.02 -1.26
C PHE A 128 1.25 10.63 -1.28
N GLY A 129 2.30 9.81 -1.38
CA GLY A 129 3.67 10.28 -1.56
C GLY A 129 3.84 11.08 -2.86
N THR A 130 3.26 10.59 -3.96
CA THR A 130 3.28 11.31 -5.25
C THR A 130 2.52 12.64 -5.17
N GLN A 131 1.35 12.67 -4.51
CA GLN A 131 0.61 13.91 -4.28
C GLN A 131 1.41 14.92 -3.45
N HIS A 132 2.18 14.46 -2.45
CA HIS A 132 3.05 15.34 -1.68
C HIS A 132 4.17 15.95 -2.53
N ILE A 133 4.80 15.17 -3.41
CA ILE A 133 5.82 15.65 -4.35
C ILE A 133 5.21 16.70 -5.30
N LEU A 134 4.02 16.43 -5.85
CA LEU A 134 3.32 17.37 -6.72
C LEU A 134 2.94 18.67 -5.98
N ALA A 135 2.58 18.59 -4.70
CA ALA A 135 2.35 19.77 -3.86
C ALA A 135 3.64 20.58 -3.64
N ASP A 136 4.78 19.92 -3.43
CA ASP A 136 6.08 20.60 -3.33
C ASP A 136 6.45 21.32 -4.64
N ILE A 137 6.22 20.67 -5.78
CA ILE A 137 6.45 21.27 -7.10
C ILE A 137 5.51 22.46 -7.30
N ALA A 138 4.23 22.32 -6.97
CA ALA A 138 3.26 23.42 -7.08
C ALA A 138 3.67 24.62 -6.21
N GLN A 139 4.10 24.37 -4.97
CA GLN A 139 4.58 25.43 -4.09
C GLN A 139 5.78 26.17 -4.70
N LYS A 140 6.79 25.42 -5.17
CA LYS A 140 8.01 25.99 -5.73
C LYS A 140 7.77 26.75 -7.03
N GLN A 141 7.09 26.12 -7.99
CA GLN A 141 6.93 26.66 -9.36
C GLN A 141 5.94 27.83 -9.43
N LEU A 142 4.97 27.88 -8.51
CA LEU A 142 3.98 28.95 -8.45
C LEU A 142 4.29 30.00 -7.38
N ASP A 143 5.45 29.91 -6.72
CA ASP A 143 5.89 30.79 -5.63
C ASP A 143 4.80 30.97 -4.54
N LEU A 144 4.20 29.85 -4.12
CA LEU A 144 3.13 29.88 -3.11
C LEU A 144 3.71 30.10 -1.71
N PRO A 145 3.06 30.91 -0.87
CA PRO A 145 3.53 31.17 0.49
C PRO A 145 3.54 29.92 1.37
N GLU A 146 2.63 28.97 1.09
CA GLU A 146 2.50 27.71 1.83
C GLU A 146 2.30 26.54 0.86
N LYS A 147 2.74 25.36 1.30
CA LYS A 147 2.54 24.11 0.56
C LYS A 147 1.06 23.75 0.52
N PRO A 148 0.46 23.47 -0.66
CA PRO A 148 -0.90 22.95 -0.73
C PRO A 148 -1.07 21.66 0.06
N ASP A 149 -2.25 21.45 0.65
CA ASP A 149 -2.58 20.15 1.23
C ASP A 149 -2.67 19.10 0.10
N ARG A 150 -2.21 17.87 0.36
CA ARG A 150 -2.26 16.81 -0.66
C ARG A 150 -3.67 16.54 -1.18
N ASN A 151 -4.70 16.82 -0.38
CA ASN A 151 -6.11 16.64 -0.76
C ASN A 151 -6.58 17.69 -1.77
N GLU A 152 -5.85 18.80 -1.92
CA GLU A 152 -6.06 19.79 -2.98
C GLU A 152 -5.42 19.37 -4.31
N ILE A 153 -4.50 18.39 -4.28
CA ILE A 153 -3.86 17.83 -5.47
C ILE A 153 -4.78 16.75 -6.06
N ARG A 154 -5.51 17.13 -7.11
CA ARG A 154 -6.48 16.26 -7.79
C ARG A 154 -5.78 15.48 -8.89
N VAL A 155 -5.71 14.16 -8.71
CA VAL A 155 -5.03 13.26 -9.65
C VAL A 155 -5.99 12.24 -10.23
N ASN A 156 -5.81 11.89 -11.50
CA ASN A 156 -6.39 10.68 -12.07
C ASN A 156 -5.34 9.57 -12.02
N VAL A 157 -5.63 8.50 -11.28
CA VAL A 157 -4.69 7.41 -11.04
C VAL A 157 -5.10 6.20 -11.86
N LEU A 158 -4.15 5.65 -12.62
CA LEU A 158 -4.33 4.48 -13.47
C LEU A 158 -3.28 3.42 -13.14
N GLY A 159 -3.52 2.18 -13.55
CA GLY A 159 -2.55 1.07 -13.43
C GLY A 159 -2.87 0.07 -12.33
N ILE A 160 -1.83 -0.56 -11.79
CA ILE A 160 -1.92 -1.60 -10.76
C ILE A 160 -1.10 -1.21 -9.53
N ASN A 161 -1.28 -1.92 -8.41
CA ASN A 161 -0.51 -1.65 -7.19
C ASN A 161 1.00 -1.60 -7.45
N HIS A 162 1.67 -0.57 -6.92
CA HIS A 162 3.11 -0.30 -7.06
C HIS A 162 3.59 -0.17 -8.52
N PHE A 163 2.65 0.03 -9.46
CA PHE A 163 2.93 0.38 -10.85
C PHE A 163 1.80 1.27 -11.38
N THR A 164 1.54 2.34 -10.61
CA THR A 164 0.50 3.34 -10.90
C THR A 164 1.06 4.51 -11.69
N TRP A 165 0.22 5.08 -12.53
CA TRP A 165 0.52 6.21 -13.41
C TRP A 165 -0.50 7.32 -13.18
N LEU A 166 -0.09 8.57 -13.38
CA LEU A 166 -0.97 9.73 -13.41
C LEU A 166 -1.04 10.25 -14.84
N ASP A 167 -2.21 10.25 -15.46
CA ASP A 167 -2.45 10.88 -16.76
C ASP A 167 -3.04 12.29 -16.64
N ALA A 168 -3.53 12.65 -15.44
CA ALA A 168 -3.93 14.00 -15.08
C ALA A 168 -3.57 14.32 -13.63
N ALA A 169 -3.06 15.53 -13.39
CA ALA A 169 -2.80 16.05 -12.05
C ALA A 169 -3.02 17.57 -12.03
N HIS A 170 -3.83 18.06 -11.10
CA HIS A 170 -4.22 19.47 -11.03
C HIS A 170 -4.12 20.01 -9.60
N TYR A 171 -3.69 21.26 -9.50
CA TYR A 171 -3.90 22.11 -8.33
C TYR A 171 -4.74 23.30 -8.78
N ARG A 172 -6.02 23.34 -8.38
CA ARG A 172 -7.02 24.29 -8.92
C ARG A 172 -7.04 24.19 -10.45
N ASP A 173 -6.83 25.29 -11.16
CA ASP A 173 -6.83 25.35 -12.63
C ASP A 173 -5.44 25.09 -13.25
N VAL A 174 -4.44 24.72 -12.45
CA VAL A 174 -3.05 24.52 -12.90
C VAL A 174 -2.80 23.04 -13.21
N ASP A 175 -2.34 22.74 -14.43
CA ASP A 175 -1.84 21.42 -14.84
C ASP A 175 -0.45 21.15 -14.22
N LEU A 176 -0.41 20.26 -13.23
CA LEU A 176 0.81 19.89 -12.51
C LEU A 176 1.71 18.97 -13.32
N LEU A 177 1.20 18.25 -14.33
CA LEU A 177 2.04 17.45 -15.21
C LEU A 177 2.83 18.35 -16.16
N ALA A 178 2.27 19.47 -16.59
CA ALA A 178 3.01 20.50 -17.32
C ALA A 178 4.12 21.12 -16.46
N LEU A 179 3.81 21.54 -15.23
CA LEU A 179 4.81 22.06 -14.29
C LEU A 179 5.89 21.03 -13.95
N LEU A 180 5.52 19.77 -13.76
CA LEU A 180 6.49 18.70 -13.53
C LEU A 180 7.47 18.58 -14.70
N ARG A 181 6.98 18.66 -15.95
CA ARG A 181 7.84 18.61 -17.15
C ARG A 181 8.83 19.76 -17.19
N GLU A 182 8.47 20.95 -16.74
CA GLU A 182 9.37 22.10 -16.64
C GLU A 182 10.38 21.90 -15.51
N TYR A 183 9.90 21.51 -14.32
CA TYR A 183 10.71 21.28 -13.13
C TYR A 183 11.83 20.25 -13.36
N ILE A 184 11.53 19.14 -14.04
CA ILE A 184 12.55 18.11 -14.30
C ILE A 184 13.65 18.55 -15.27
N GLN A 185 13.46 19.63 -16.03
CA GLN A 185 14.48 20.20 -16.90
C GLN A 185 15.40 21.19 -16.16
N GLU A 186 15.06 21.58 -14.92
CA GLU A 186 15.93 22.46 -14.13
C GLU A 186 17.28 21.79 -13.82
N PRO A 187 18.40 22.53 -13.93
CA PRO A 187 19.72 22.00 -13.63
C PRO A 187 19.80 21.37 -12.24
N GLY A 188 20.20 20.10 -12.19
CA GLY A 188 20.41 19.35 -10.94
C GLY A 188 19.18 18.62 -10.38
N VAL A 189 17.99 18.80 -10.97
CA VAL A 189 16.78 18.04 -10.56
C VAL A 189 16.87 16.59 -11.00
N LEU A 190 17.02 16.34 -12.31
CA LEU A 190 17.34 15.01 -12.81
C LEU A 190 18.85 14.81 -12.82
N ARG A 191 19.32 13.92 -11.96
CA ARG A 191 20.73 13.49 -11.93
C ARG A 191 20.83 12.00 -11.63
N PRO A 192 21.88 11.32 -12.13
CA PRO A 192 22.17 9.97 -11.68
C PRO A 192 22.55 9.97 -10.19
N PHE A 193 22.13 8.93 -9.49
CA PHE A 193 22.67 8.62 -8.17
C PHE A 193 24.07 8.02 -8.33
N THR A 194 24.98 8.38 -7.43
CA THR A 194 26.29 7.76 -7.32
C THR A 194 26.16 6.38 -6.65
N PRO A 195 27.07 5.42 -6.92
CA PRO A 195 27.07 4.14 -6.21
C PRO A 195 27.10 4.30 -4.68
N GLN A 196 27.86 5.27 -4.18
CA GLN A 196 27.95 5.56 -2.74
C GLN A 196 26.62 6.05 -2.15
N GLU A 197 25.85 6.86 -2.89
CA GLU A 197 24.52 7.30 -2.44
C GLU A 197 23.53 6.14 -2.40
N VAL A 198 23.64 5.18 -3.31
CA VAL A 198 22.80 3.98 -3.33
C VAL A 198 23.18 3.04 -2.19
N GLU A 199 24.48 2.84 -1.95
CA GLU A 199 25.00 1.95 -0.90
C GLU A 199 24.74 2.48 0.51
N ALA A 200 24.76 3.81 0.71
CA ALA A 200 24.53 4.43 2.02
C ALA A 200 23.06 4.37 2.50
N GLN A 201 22.13 3.95 1.64
CA GLN A 201 20.71 3.78 1.98
C GLN A 201 20.32 2.33 2.32
N ASN A 202 21.26 1.39 2.24
CA ASN A 202 21.11 0.00 2.67
C ASN A 202 21.67 -0.22 4.08
#